data_AF-A0A168QB67-F1
#
_entry.id   AF-A0A168QB67-F1
#
_cell.length_a   1.000
_cell.length_b   1.000
_cell.length_c   1.000
_cell.angle_alpha   90.00
_cell.angle_beta   90.00
_cell.angle_gamma   90.00
#
_symmetry.space_group_name_H-M   'P 1'
#
loop_
_entity.id
_entity.type
_entity.pdbx_description
1 polymer ?
#
loop_
_entity_poly.entity_id
_entity_poly.type
_entity_poly.pdbx_seq_one_letter_code
_entity_poly.pdbx_strand_id
1 'polypeptide(L)'
;MPNKQNLNVKKRIMFNKDEDYYFITYNILVFLDILGCVSEKSKFLDYTKLSYIIPFISNHLLLDLIVDFSQTNHLPNNEEIELLRETYYKSRLKLKLVTSILFTLERNEYIALQKNLTRNTIDIWIRKDKIPESFFNPSLYRIEIEHTKKLREVSPRIRTLTVNTLLDQLFGNKGVTVWQV
;
A
#
# COMPACT_ATOMS: atom_id res chain seq x y z
N MET A 1 -4.01 -30.15 -29.27
CA MET A 1 -3.37 -29.59 -28.06
C MET A 1 -3.45 -28.07 -28.14
N PRO A 2 -4.05 -27.36 -27.16
CA PRO A 2 -4.16 -25.91 -27.22
C PRO A 2 -2.77 -25.28 -27.05
N ASN A 3 -2.46 -24.35 -27.95
CA ASN A 3 -1.17 -23.72 -28.14
C ASN A 3 -0.72 -22.96 -26.86
N LYS A 4 0.41 -23.37 -26.24
CA LYS A 4 0.96 -22.81 -24.99
C LYS A 4 1.13 -21.28 -25.01
N GLN A 5 1.33 -20.70 -26.20
CA GLN A 5 1.45 -19.25 -26.37
C GLN A 5 0.15 -18.49 -26.06
N ASN A 6 -1.03 -19.07 -26.37
CA ASN A 6 -2.32 -18.42 -26.10
C ASN A 6 -2.66 -18.38 -24.60
N LEU A 7 -2.14 -19.31 -23.79
CA LEU A 7 -2.33 -19.32 -22.33
C LEU A 7 -1.53 -18.20 -21.64
N ASN A 8 -0.29 -17.94 -22.09
CA ASN A 8 0.54 -16.86 -21.54
C ASN A 8 0.04 -15.48 -21.96
N VAL A 9 -0.52 -15.35 -23.17
CA VAL A 9 -1.20 -14.14 -23.63
C VAL A 9 -2.51 -13.93 -22.85
N LYS A 10 -3.32 -14.98 -22.65
CA LYS A 10 -4.52 -14.90 -21.79
C LYS A 10 -4.21 -14.54 -20.33
N LYS A 11 -3.13 -15.08 -19.74
CA LYS A 11 -2.68 -14.71 -18.38
C LYS A 11 -2.26 -13.24 -18.26
N ARG A 12 -1.64 -12.67 -19.29
CA ARG A 12 -1.32 -11.22 -19.33
C ARG A 12 -2.56 -10.34 -19.56
N ILE A 13 -3.56 -10.84 -20.27
CA ILE A 13 -4.82 -10.14 -20.54
C ILE A 13 -5.79 -10.17 -19.33
N MET A 14 -5.67 -11.16 -18.43
CA MET A 14 -6.48 -11.30 -17.20
C MET A 14 -5.85 -10.68 -15.94
N PHE A 15 -4.63 -10.15 -16.02
CA PHE A 15 -3.94 -9.57 -14.87
C PHE A 15 -4.39 -8.13 -14.64
N ASN A 16 -5.55 -7.97 -14.00
CA ASN A 16 -5.90 -6.70 -13.41
C ASN A 16 -5.09 -6.52 -12.13
N LYS A 17 -3.92 -5.86 -12.23
CA LYS A 17 -3.05 -5.52 -11.09
C LYS A 17 -3.84 -4.96 -9.90
N ASP A 18 -4.91 -4.24 -10.19
CA ASP A 18 -5.72 -3.56 -9.20
C ASP A 18 -6.60 -4.49 -8.35
N GLU A 19 -6.85 -5.72 -8.79
CA GLU A 19 -7.71 -6.70 -8.12
C GLU A 19 -6.98 -8.03 -7.81
N ASP A 20 -5.70 -8.12 -8.16
CA ASP A 20 -4.92 -9.33 -7.94
C ASP A 20 -4.52 -9.47 -6.46
N TYR A 21 -5.07 -10.49 -5.81
CA TYR A 21 -4.80 -10.83 -4.42
C TYR A 21 -3.31 -11.06 -4.14
N TYR A 22 -2.58 -11.71 -5.04
CA TYR A 22 -1.15 -11.96 -4.86
C TYR A 22 -0.36 -10.68 -4.97
N PHE A 23 -0.70 -9.80 -5.91
CA PHE A 23 -0.04 -8.50 -6.07
C PHE A 23 -0.20 -7.64 -4.82
N ILE A 24 -1.43 -7.53 -4.29
CA ILE A 24 -1.71 -6.74 -3.08
C ILE A 24 -1.03 -7.37 -1.86
N THR A 25 -1.12 -8.70 -1.71
CA THR A 25 -0.46 -9.44 -0.61
C THR A 25 1.04 -9.20 -0.61
N TYR A 26 1.68 -9.33 -1.78
CA TYR A 26 3.10 -9.11 -1.95
C TYR A 26 3.50 -7.69 -1.54
N ASN A 27 2.82 -6.67 -2.06
CA ASN A 27 3.12 -5.28 -1.74
C ASN A 27 2.92 -4.96 -0.24
N ILE A 28 1.88 -5.52 0.41
CA ILE A 28 1.67 -5.36 1.86
C ILE A 28 2.85 -5.93 2.64
N LEU A 29 3.26 -7.16 2.37
CA LEU A 29 4.33 -7.83 3.10
C LEU A 29 5.67 -7.12 2.88
N VAL A 30 6.00 -6.79 1.63
CA VAL A 30 7.24 -6.07 1.31
C VAL A 30 7.26 -4.69 1.98
N PHE A 31 6.16 -3.93 1.90
CA PHE A 31 6.07 -2.61 2.52
C PHE A 31 6.27 -2.66 4.03
N LEU A 32 5.60 -3.60 4.72
CA LEU A 32 5.73 -3.76 6.16
C LEU A 32 7.16 -4.19 6.56
N ASP A 33 7.83 -5.05 5.78
CA ASP A 33 9.22 -5.46 6.02
C ASP A 33 10.19 -4.28 5.85
N ILE A 34 10.04 -3.48 4.78
CA ILE A 34 10.85 -2.27 4.56
C ILE A 34 10.69 -1.28 5.72
N LEU A 35 9.49 -1.17 6.29
CA LEU A 35 9.23 -0.33 7.46
C LEU A 35 9.69 -0.94 8.79
N GLY A 36 10.21 -2.16 8.79
CA GLY A 36 10.62 -2.89 10.00
C GLY A 36 9.47 -3.26 10.92
N CYS A 37 8.26 -3.43 10.37
CA CYS A 37 7.05 -3.79 11.11
C CYS A 37 7.03 -5.30 11.38
N VAL A 38 7.89 -5.77 12.28
CA VAL A 38 8.15 -7.19 12.55
C VAL A 38 7.80 -7.62 13.98
N SER A 39 7.24 -6.73 14.80
CA SER A 39 6.86 -7.02 16.18
C SER A 39 5.77 -6.08 16.68
N GLU A 40 5.15 -6.41 17.80
CA GLU A 40 4.18 -5.54 18.48
C GLU A 40 4.77 -4.15 18.81
N LYS A 41 6.05 -4.06 19.16
CA LYS A 41 6.73 -2.78 19.45
C LYS A 41 6.96 -1.93 18.20
N SER A 42 7.08 -2.57 17.04
CA SER A 42 7.36 -1.91 15.76
C SER A 42 6.18 -1.95 14.78
N LYS A 43 4.96 -2.17 15.28
CA LYS A 43 3.75 -2.31 14.48
C LYS A 43 3.40 -1.08 13.63
N PHE A 44 2.76 -1.36 12.50
CA PHE A 44 2.10 -0.37 11.67
C PHE A 44 0.71 -0.09 12.24
N LEU A 45 0.47 1.15 12.66
CA LEU A 45 -0.79 1.52 13.28
C LEU A 45 -1.86 1.67 12.22
N ASP A 46 -3.04 1.14 12.46
CA ASP A 46 -4.19 1.19 11.55
C ASP A 46 -3.93 0.65 10.13
N TYR A 47 -4.26 -0.63 9.91
CA TYR A 47 -4.06 -1.30 8.63
C TYR A 47 -4.84 -0.65 7.48
N THR A 48 -5.91 0.11 7.75
CA THR A 48 -6.76 0.67 6.68
C THR A 48 -5.99 1.62 5.79
N LYS A 49 -4.92 2.26 6.32
CA LYS A 49 -3.96 3.05 5.54
C LYS A 49 -3.32 2.29 4.38
N LEU A 50 -3.17 0.96 4.50
CA LEU A 50 -2.56 0.15 3.44
C LEU A 50 -3.35 0.25 2.14
N SER A 51 -4.69 0.33 2.18
CA SER A 51 -5.47 0.43 0.94
C SER A 51 -5.19 1.70 0.15
N TYR A 52 -4.76 2.77 0.83
CA TYR A 52 -4.37 4.05 0.22
C TYR A 52 -2.88 4.12 -0.14
N ILE A 53 -2.02 3.40 0.58
CA ILE A 53 -0.56 3.40 0.34
C ILE A 53 -0.16 2.53 -0.85
N ILE A 54 -0.76 1.34 -0.96
CA ILE A 54 -0.38 0.33 -1.96
C ILE A 54 -0.37 0.89 -3.40
N PRO A 55 -1.35 1.70 -3.84
CA PRO A 55 -1.31 2.31 -5.17
C PRO A 55 -0.07 3.17 -5.44
N PHE A 56 0.40 3.94 -4.45
CA PHE A 56 1.57 4.82 -4.63
C PHE A 56 2.87 4.02 -4.67
N ILE A 57 3.03 3.01 -3.83
CA ILE A 57 4.24 2.18 -3.89
C ILE A 57 4.28 1.28 -5.14
N SER A 58 3.11 1.03 -5.75
CA SER A 58 2.96 0.19 -6.95
C SER A 58 3.06 0.96 -8.27
N ASN A 59 3.05 2.29 -8.23
CA ASN A 59 2.95 3.14 -9.42
C ASN A 59 3.87 4.37 -9.31
N HIS A 60 4.94 4.38 -10.12
CA HIS A 60 5.91 5.48 -10.17
C HIS A 60 5.26 6.84 -10.49
N LEU A 61 4.29 6.90 -11.41
CA LEU A 61 3.64 8.17 -11.79
C LEU A 61 2.92 8.80 -10.60
N LEU A 62 2.17 8.00 -9.84
CA LEU A 62 1.46 8.48 -8.65
C LEU A 62 2.43 8.92 -7.56
N LEU A 63 3.54 8.19 -7.41
CA LEU A 63 4.55 8.48 -6.41
C LEU A 63 5.32 9.76 -6.73
N ASP A 64 5.85 9.87 -7.94
CA ASP A 64 6.62 11.04 -8.36
C ASP A 64 5.73 12.30 -8.27
N LEU A 65 4.45 12.19 -8.66
CA LEU A 65 3.47 13.24 -8.49
C LEU A 65 3.37 13.75 -7.03
N ILE A 66 3.25 12.86 -6.04
CA ILE A 66 3.17 13.29 -4.63
C ILE A 66 4.50 13.80 -4.07
N VAL A 67 5.63 13.31 -4.58
CA VAL A 67 6.96 13.76 -4.21
C VAL A 67 7.17 15.18 -4.74
N ASP A 68 6.88 15.42 -6.01
CA ASP A 68 6.99 16.73 -6.65
C ASP A 68 6.14 17.77 -5.91
N PHE A 69 4.90 17.43 -5.54
CA PHE A 69 4.05 18.30 -4.72
C PHE A 69 4.64 18.63 -3.37
N SER A 70 5.32 17.67 -2.72
CA SER A 70 5.91 17.89 -1.40
C SER A 70 7.18 18.73 -1.44
N GLN A 71 7.90 18.74 -2.57
CA GLN A 71 9.23 19.34 -2.69
C GLN A 71 9.24 20.67 -3.45
N THR A 72 8.34 20.88 -4.42
CA THR A 72 8.48 21.96 -5.41
C THR A 72 7.39 23.03 -5.37
N ASN A 73 6.46 22.98 -4.39
CA ASN A 73 5.23 23.81 -4.39
C ASN A 73 4.45 23.73 -5.73
N HIS A 74 4.65 22.67 -6.51
CA HIS A 74 3.90 22.41 -7.74
C HIS A 74 2.40 22.44 -7.41
N LEU A 75 1.60 23.06 -8.27
CA LEU A 75 0.16 23.09 -8.12
C LEU A 75 -0.43 22.05 -9.08
N PRO A 76 -1.24 21.10 -8.58
CA PRO A 76 -1.76 20.03 -9.41
C PRO A 76 -2.60 20.60 -10.55
N ASN A 77 -2.35 20.13 -11.78
CA ASN A 77 -3.23 20.40 -12.90
C ASN A 77 -4.50 19.52 -12.82
N ASN A 78 -5.51 19.82 -13.64
CA ASN A 78 -6.79 19.11 -13.58
C ASN A 78 -6.66 17.59 -13.84
N GLU A 79 -5.76 17.16 -14.73
CA GLU A 79 -5.55 15.74 -15.02
C GLU A 79 -4.93 15.00 -13.82
N GLU A 80 -3.97 15.64 -13.14
CA GLU A 80 -3.36 15.14 -11.91
C GLU A 80 -4.37 15.04 -10.76
N ILE A 81 -5.26 16.04 -10.61
CA ILE A 81 -6.33 16.01 -9.61
C ILE A 81 -7.29 14.85 -9.89
N GLU A 82 -7.73 14.66 -11.14
CA GLU A 82 -8.63 13.56 -11.49
C GLU A 82 -7.95 12.20 -11.29
N LEU A 83 -6.67 12.06 -11.63
CA LEU A 83 -5.91 10.84 -11.36
C LEU A 83 -5.85 10.51 -9.86
N LEU A 84 -5.55 11.51 -9.02
CA LEU A 84 -5.54 11.34 -7.56
C LEU A 84 -6.93 11.03 -7.01
N ARG A 85 -7.98 11.68 -7.55
CA ARG A 85 -9.38 11.44 -7.18
C ARG A 85 -9.80 10.01 -7.50
N GLU A 86 -9.53 9.53 -8.71
CA GLU A 86 -9.80 8.14 -9.09
C GLU A 86 -9.05 7.17 -8.19
N THR A 87 -7.78 7.46 -7.92
CA THR A 87 -6.94 6.63 -7.04
C THR A 87 -7.54 6.57 -5.64
N TYR A 88 -7.99 7.69 -5.08
CA TYR A 88 -8.66 7.73 -3.79
C TYR A 88 -9.93 6.86 -3.77
N TYR A 89 -10.81 7.02 -4.76
CA TYR A 89 -12.05 6.23 -4.85
C TYR A 89 -11.76 4.73 -4.96
N LYS A 90 -10.85 4.34 -5.86
CA LYS A 90 -10.43 2.94 -6.04
C LYS A 90 -9.83 2.38 -4.75
N SER A 91 -8.97 3.14 -4.07
CA SER A 91 -8.34 2.75 -2.79
C SER A 91 -9.38 2.48 -1.70
N ARG A 92 -10.41 3.33 -1.62
CA ARG A 92 -11.50 3.15 -0.65
C ARG A 92 -12.34 1.91 -0.94
N LEU A 93 -12.66 1.64 -2.21
CA LEU A 93 -13.40 0.44 -2.61
C LEU A 93 -12.61 -0.84 -2.30
N LYS A 94 -11.27 -0.80 -2.42
CA LYS A 94 -10.37 -1.92 -2.12
C LYS A 94 -10.19 -2.21 -0.64
N LEU A 95 -10.71 -1.37 0.27
CA LEU A 95 -10.52 -1.59 1.71
C LEU A 95 -11.02 -2.97 2.15
N LYS A 96 -12.18 -3.41 1.65
CA LYS A 96 -12.73 -4.75 1.96
C LYS A 96 -11.80 -5.88 1.49
N LEU A 97 -11.22 -5.73 0.30
CA LEU A 97 -10.28 -6.69 -0.28
C LEU A 97 -9.01 -6.78 0.58
N VAL A 98 -8.43 -5.63 0.96
CA VAL A 98 -7.28 -5.56 1.86
C VAL A 98 -7.61 -6.22 3.20
N THR A 99 -8.76 -5.89 3.80
CA THR A 99 -9.22 -6.54 5.04
C THR A 99 -9.27 -8.05 4.91
N SER A 100 -9.88 -8.59 3.85
CA SER A 100 -9.93 -10.04 3.61
C SER A 100 -8.53 -10.66 3.48
N ILE A 101 -7.62 -10.03 2.73
CA ILE A 101 -6.23 -10.49 2.60
C ILE A 101 -5.56 -10.56 3.97
N LEU A 102 -5.68 -9.50 4.79
CA LEU A 102 -5.04 -9.45 6.09
C LEU A 102 -5.57 -10.53 7.05
N PHE A 103 -6.88 -10.73 7.13
CA PHE A 103 -7.43 -11.82 7.94
C PHE A 103 -6.99 -13.21 7.46
N THR A 104 -6.83 -13.40 6.14
CA THR A 104 -6.25 -14.64 5.60
C THR A 104 -4.78 -14.78 6.01
N LEU A 105 -3.96 -13.73 5.89
CA LEU A 105 -2.56 -13.78 6.30
C LEU A 105 -2.38 -14.03 7.80
N GLU A 106 -3.23 -13.43 8.64
CA GLU A 106 -3.23 -13.65 10.08
C GLU A 106 -3.60 -15.10 10.42
N ARG A 107 -4.64 -15.66 9.79
CA ARG A 107 -5.03 -17.06 9.98
C ARG A 107 -3.92 -18.04 9.61
N ASN A 108 -3.08 -17.69 8.65
CA ASN A 108 -1.92 -18.47 8.24
C ASN A 108 -0.63 -18.07 9.01
N GLU A 109 -0.76 -17.28 10.06
CA GLU A 109 0.34 -16.84 10.94
C GLU A 109 1.44 -16.02 10.25
N TYR A 110 1.24 -15.48 9.04
CA TYR A 110 2.26 -14.64 8.38
C TYR A 110 2.34 -13.23 8.96
N ILE A 111 1.23 -12.77 9.55
CA ILE A 111 1.13 -11.47 10.23
C ILE A 111 0.44 -11.65 11.59
N ALA A 112 0.41 -10.59 12.37
CA ALA A 112 -0.45 -10.46 13.53
C ALA A 112 -1.28 -9.18 13.41
N LEU A 113 -2.56 -9.25 13.80
CA LEU A 113 -3.42 -8.09 13.96
C LEU A 113 -3.68 -7.87 15.46
N GLN A 114 -3.74 -6.60 15.88
CA GLN A 114 -4.03 -6.24 17.25
C GLN A 114 -5.00 -5.07 17.30
N LYS A 115 -6.11 -5.23 18.01
CA LYS A 115 -7.03 -4.13 18.27
C LYS A 115 -6.35 -3.08 19.15
N ASN A 116 -6.30 -1.85 18.65
CA ASN A 116 -5.84 -0.68 19.38
C ASN A 116 -7.06 0.03 19.99
N LEU A 117 -7.30 -0.18 21.28
CA LEU A 117 -8.46 0.37 21.97
C LEU A 117 -8.42 1.90 22.06
N THR A 118 -7.23 2.49 22.22
CA THR A 118 -7.07 3.94 22.34
C THR A 118 -7.47 4.68 21.08
N ARG A 119 -7.14 4.11 19.90
CA ARG A 119 -7.43 4.72 18.60
C ARG A 119 -8.65 4.12 17.91
N ASN A 120 -9.25 3.08 18.48
CA ASN A 120 -10.28 2.26 17.85
C ASN A 120 -9.90 1.76 16.44
N THR A 121 -8.64 1.31 16.30
CA THR A 121 -8.07 0.82 15.02
C THR A 121 -7.54 -0.60 15.19
N ILE A 122 -7.06 -1.20 14.10
CA ILE A 122 -6.37 -2.50 14.13
C ILE A 122 -4.96 -2.29 13.59
N ASP A 123 -3.96 -2.54 14.44
CA ASP A 123 -2.55 -2.44 14.12
C ASP A 123 -2.05 -3.78 13.56
N ILE A 124 -0.96 -3.74 12.78
CA ILE A 124 -0.42 -4.90 12.05
C ILE A 124 1.11 -4.96 12.10
N TRP A 125 1.66 -6.19 12.17
CA TRP A 125 3.07 -6.47 11.91
C TRP A 125 3.26 -7.86 11.31
N ILE A 126 4.39 -8.08 10.65
CA ILE A 126 4.81 -9.37 10.08
C ILE A 126 5.38 -10.28 11.16
N ARG A 127 5.07 -11.57 11.07
CA ARG A 127 5.77 -12.63 11.81
C ARG A 127 6.88 -13.20 10.92
N LYS A 128 8.05 -12.58 10.97
CA LYS A 128 9.14 -12.83 10.00
C LYS A 128 9.65 -14.27 10.05
N ASP A 129 9.55 -14.92 11.22
CA ASP A 129 9.85 -16.33 11.44
C ASP A 129 8.92 -17.30 10.68
N LYS A 130 7.73 -16.83 10.28
CA LYS A 130 6.72 -17.63 9.55
C LYS A 130 6.79 -17.47 8.04
N ILE A 131 7.61 -16.55 7.54
CA ILE A 131 7.76 -16.28 6.10
C ILE A 131 9.16 -16.71 5.65
N PRO A 132 9.31 -17.47 4.54
CA PRO A 132 10.62 -17.84 4.03
C PRO A 132 11.51 -16.61 3.81
N GLU A 133 12.75 -16.65 4.28
CA GLU A 133 13.69 -15.52 4.15
C GLU A 133 13.89 -15.10 2.69
N SER A 134 13.85 -16.07 1.76
CA SER A 134 13.94 -15.84 0.32
C SER A 134 12.80 -14.96 -0.25
N PHE A 135 11.66 -14.85 0.45
CA PHE A 135 10.59 -13.94 0.08
C PHE A 135 11.04 -12.48 0.19
N PHE A 136 11.80 -12.16 1.25
CA PHE A 136 12.38 -10.85 1.50
C PHE A 136 13.79 -10.73 0.92
N ASN A 137 14.02 -11.25 -0.30
CA ASN A 137 15.24 -10.97 -1.04
C ASN A 137 15.18 -9.56 -1.70
N PRO A 138 16.01 -8.59 -1.26
CA PRO A 138 15.98 -7.21 -1.77
C PRO A 138 16.22 -7.09 -3.28
N SER A 139 16.85 -8.09 -3.91
CA SER A 139 17.04 -8.09 -5.37
C SER A 139 15.72 -8.25 -6.13
N LEU A 140 14.68 -8.77 -5.50
CA LEU A 140 13.36 -9.02 -6.10
C LEU A 140 12.40 -7.83 -5.97
N TYR A 141 12.66 -6.88 -5.06
CA TYR A 141 11.75 -5.75 -4.78
C TYR A 141 12.47 -4.40 -4.65
N ARG A 142 13.47 -4.19 -5.52
CA ARG A 142 14.25 -2.95 -5.54
C ARG A 142 13.37 -1.72 -5.79
N ILE A 143 12.35 -1.87 -6.65
CA ILE A 143 11.41 -0.79 -6.99
C ILE A 143 10.59 -0.42 -5.76
N GLU A 144 10.05 -1.41 -5.04
CA GLU A 144 9.25 -1.20 -3.84
C GLU A 144 10.09 -0.60 -2.71
N ILE A 145 11.37 -0.97 -2.58
CA ILE A 145 12.34 -0.32 -1.67
C ILE A 145 12.47 1.16 -2.01
N GLU A 146 12.74 1.49 -3.27
CA GLU A 146 12.92 2.87 -3.72
C GLU A 146 11.63 3.68 -3.49
N HIS A 147 10.50 3.12 -3.91
CA HIS A 147 9.21 3.77 -3.79
C HIS A 147 8.81 4.02 -2.34
N THR A 148 9.04 3.03 -1.47
CA THR A 148 8.78 3.18 -0.04
C THR A 148 9.69 4.22 0.60
N LYS A 149 10.95 4.32 0.17
CA LYS A 149 11.87 5.38 0.64
C LYS A 149 11.37 6.77 0.24
N LYS A 150 11.06 7.00 -1.04
CA LYS A 150 10.47 8.25 -1.54
C LYS A 150 9.18 8.59 -0.78
N LEU A 151 8.29 7.62 -0.59
CA LEU A 151 7.05 7.83 0.16
C LEU A 151 7.30 8.25 1.61
N ARG A 152 8.37 7.74 2.24
CA ARG A 152 8.78 8.16 3.59
C ARG A 152 9.37 9.56 3.65
N GLU A 153 9.90 10.10 2.55
CA GLU A 153 10.32 11.50 2.49
C GLU A 153 9.09 12.41 2.56
N VAL A 154 8.03 12.07 1.82
CA VAL A 154 6.73 12.77 1.86
C VAL A 154 6.03 12.58 3.20
N SER A 155 6.13 11.37 3.78
CA SER A 155 5.43 10.98 5.00
C SER A 155 6.34 10.26 6.01
N PRO A 156 7.19 10.98 6.76
CA PRO A 156 8.18 10.36 7.64
C PRO A 156 7.59 9.49 8.75
N ARG A 157 6.37 9.79 9.19
CA ARG A 157 5.65 9.10 10.27
C ARG A 157 4.60 8.11 9.74
N ILE A 158 4.73 7.65 8.49
CA ILE A 158 3.72 6.79 7.82
C ILE A 158 3.23 5.61 8.65
N ARG A 159 4.13 5.04 9.47
CA ARG A 159 3.81 3.93 10.39
C ARG A 159 2.79 4.31 11.47
N THR A 160 2.86 5.53 12.02
CA THR A 160 2.14 5.91 13.24
C THR A 160 1.14 7.04 13.07
N LEU A 161 1.16 7.76 11.96
CA LEU A 161 0.17 8.80 11.66
C LEU A 161 -1.24 8.21 11.44
N THR A 162 -2.25 9.06 11.61
CA THR A 162 -3.67 8.67 11.47
C THR A 162 -4.04 8.57 10.00
N VAL A 163 -5.12 7.84 9.69
CA VAL A 163 -5.66 7.77 8.32
C VAL A 163 -5.98 9.15 7.79
N ASN A 164 -6.60 10.03 8.57
CA ASN A 164 -6.94 11.39 8.11
C ASN A 164 -5.69 12.18 7.71
N THR A 165 -4.63 12.17 8.52
CA THR A 165 -3.36 12.81 8.15
C THR A 165 -2.74 12.20 6.89
N LEU A 166 -2.84 10.87 6.72
CA LEU A 166 -2.37 10.21 5.49
C LEU A 166 -3.16 10.72 4.28
N LEU A 167 -4.49 10.74 4.39
CA LEU A 167 -5.38 11.14 3.32
C LEU A 167 -5.15 12.60 2.91
N ASP A 168 -4.93 13.49 3.87
CA ASP A 168 -4.57 14.88 3.58
C ASP A 168 -3.22 14.97 2.86
N GLN A 169 -2.22 14.21 3.33
CA GLN A 169 -0.88 14.18 2.71
C GLN A 169 -0.88 13.59 1.30
N LEU A 170 -1.73 12.60 1.01
CA LEU A 170 -1.78 11.94 -0.30
C LEU A 170 -2.77 12.59 -1.28
N PHE A 171 -3.85 13.20 -0.77
CA PHE A 171 -4.99 13.65 -1.59
C PHE A 171 -5.49 15.05 -1.20
N GLY A 172 -5.85 15.27 0.08
CA GLY A 172 -6.56 16.48 0.54
C GLY A 172 -5.80 17.78 0.24
N ASN A 173 -4.51 17.82 0.57
CA ASN A 173 -3.64 18.97 0.32
C ASN A 173 -3.37 19.22 -1.18
N LYS A 174 -3.87 18.36 -2.07
CA LYS A 174 -3.71 18.41 -3.52
C LYS A 174 -5.05 18.67 -4.24
N GLY A 175 -6.06 19.15 -3.51
CA GLY A 175 -7.36 19.55 -4.08
C GLY A 175 -8.36 18.41 -4.27
N VAL A 176 -8.06 17.20 -3.79
CA VAL A 176 -9.02 16.09 -3.81
C VAL A 176 -9.87 16.13 -2.54
N THR A 177 -11.19 16.22 -2.69
CA THR A 177 -12.12 16.11 -1.57
C THR A 177 -12.07 14.72 -0.95
N VAL A 178 -11.40 14.62 0.18
CA VAL A 178 -11.35 13.43 1.03
C VAL A 178 -12.51 13.45 2.01
N TRP A 179 -13.18 12.30 2.13
CA TRP A 179 -14.26 12.15 3.08
C TRP A 179 -13.62 11.72 4.40
N GLN A 180 -13.75 12.55 5.43
CA GLN A 180 -13.26 12.20 6.75
C GLN A 180 -13.95 10.90 7.21
N VAL A 181 -13.14 9.95 7.68
CA VAL A 181 -13.58 8.65 8.20
C VAL A 181 -13.63 8.73 9.72
#